data_AF-A0A3S0AUT8-F1
#
_entry.id   AF-A0A3S0AUT8-F1
#
_cell.length_a   1.000
_cell.length_b   1.000
_cell.length_c   1.000
_cell.angle_alpha   90.00
_cell.angle_beta   90.00
_cell.angle_gamma   90.00
#
_symmetry.space_group_name_H-M   'P 1'
#
loop_
_entity.id
_entity.type
_entity.pdbx_description
1 polymer ?
#
loop_
_entity_poly.entity_id
_entity_poly.type
_entity_poly.pdbx_seq_one_letter_code
_entity_poly.pdbx_strand_id
1 'polypeptide(L)'
;MKDSDFSIQVTNILNKIVEIIEAEDKEQLIDIDLSDNILTIVNEHGTYVINKQSAVKEIWLSSPVSGPFHFSYQAGVWQSRNGAILDKLLSDELQIKIDLK
;
A
#
# COMPACT_ATOMS: atom_id res chain seq x y z
N MET A 1 -9.91 -14.08 -11.12
CA MET A 1 -9.70 -12.66 -11.46
C MET A 1 -8.93 -12.58 -12.77
N LYS A 2 -9.46 -11.89 -13.79
CA LYS A 2 -8.70 -11.63 -15.03
C LYS A 2 -7.57 -10.63 -14.73
N ASP A 3 -6.54 -10.60 -15.56
CA ASP A 3 -5.36 -9.75 -15.30
C ASP A 3 -5.70 -8.25 -15.37
N SER A 4 -6.67 -7.88 -16.21
CA SER A 4 -7.26 -6.54 -16.26
C SER A 4 -7.90 -6.15 -14.94
N ASP A 5 -8.68 -7.06 -14.34
CA ASP A 5 -9.42 -6.81 -13.11
C ASP A 5 -8.47 -6.61 -11.93
N PHE A 6 -7.41 -7.42 -11.86
CA PHE A 6 -6.34 -7.27 -10.86
C PHE A 6 -5.65 -5.92 -10.99
N SER A 7 -5.29 -5.54 -12.21
CA SER A 7 -4.60 -4.27 -12.45
C SER A 7 -5.45 -3.08 -12.02
N ILE A 8 -6.73 -3.06 -12.40
CA ILE A 8 -7.67 -2.00 -12.02
C ILE A 8 -7.84 -1.98 -10.49
N GLN A 9 -7.98 -3.14 -9.85
CA GLN A 9 -8.12 -3.23 -8.39
C GLN A 9 -6.91 -2.63 -7.67
N VAL A 10 -5.69 -3.00 -8.07
CA VAL A 10 -4.47 -2.47 -7.44
C VAL A 10 -4.34 -0.97 -7.69
N THR A 11 -4.57 -0.49 -8.91
CA THR A 11 -4.54 0.96 -9.22
C THR A 11 -5.52 1.73 -8.33
N ASN A 12 -6.75 1.27 -8.20
CA ASN A 12 -7.75 1.92 -7.34
C ASN A 12 -7.32 1.97 -5.87
N ILE A 13 -6.68 0.92 -5.39
CA ILE A 13 -6.20 0.86 -4.00
C ILE A 13 -5.03 1.79 -3.77
N LEU A 14 -4.07 1.86 -4.70
CA LEU A 14 -2.95 2.81 -4.58
C LEU A 14 -3.45 4.26 -4.57
N ASN A 15 -4.38 4.62 -5.46
CA ASN A 15 -5.03 5.94 -5.44
C ASN A 15 -5.74 6.22 -4.10
N LYS A 16 -6.48 5.23 -3.57
CA LYS A 16 -7.17 5.39 -2.28
C LYS A 16 -6.20 5.60 -1.11
N ILE A 17 -5.03 4.93 -1.12
CA ILE A 17 -3.98 5.16 -0.12
C ILE A 17 -3.49 6.61 -0.20
N VAL A 18 -3.25 7.12 -1.42
CA VAL A 18 -2.85 8.53 -1.64
C VAL A 18 -3.88 9.48 -1.07
N GLU A 19 -5.14 9.34 -1.47
CA GLU A 19 -6.24 10.21 -1.01
C GLU A 19 -6.38 10.23 0.52
N ILE A 20 -6.23 9.07 1.18
CA ILE A 20 -6.30 8.97 2.64
C ILE A 20 -5.13 9.68 3.30
N ILE A 21 -3.90 9.45 2.83
CA ILE A 21 -2.69 10.06 3.42
C ILE A 21 -2.75 11.58 3.25
N GLU A 22 -3.08 12.07 2.06
CA GLU A 22 -3.20 13.51 1.80
C GLU A 22 -4.28 14.19 2.67
N ALA A 23 -5.36 13.48 2.97
CA ALA A 23 -6.44 14.00 3.81
C ALA A 23 -6.11 13.98 5.32
N GLU A 24 -5.34 13.00 5.78
CA GLU A 24 -5.09 12.77 7.21
C GLU A 24 -3.73 13.32 7.69
N ASP A 25 -2.75 13.52 6.81
CA ASP A 25 -1.44 14.13 7.13
C ASP A 25 -1.55 15.65 7.32
N LYS A 26 -2.12 16.05 8.46
CA LYS A 26 -2.33 17.47 8.83
C LYS A 26 -1.02 18.22 9.06
N GLU A 27 0.03 17.51 9.42
CA GLU A 27 1.33 18.10 9.75
C GLU A 27 2.24 18.21 8.52
N GLN A 28 1.83 17.66 7.37
CA GLN A 28 2.59 17.66 6.12
C GLN A 28 3.98 17.06 6.29
N LEU A 29 4.06 15.96 7.05
CA LEU A 29 5.30 15.25 7.33
C LEU A 29 5.58 14.11 6.35
N ILE A 30 4.61 13.79 5.49
CA ILE A 30 4.66 12.69 4.54
C ILE A 30 4.71 13.25 3.12
N ASP A 31 5.77 12.92 2.40
CA ASP A 31 5.85 13.14 0.95
C ASP A 31 5.35 11.90 0.22
N ILE A 32 4.48 12.09 -0.77
CA ILE A 32 3.79 11.01 -1.47
C ILE A 32 3.84 11.23 -2.99
N ASP A 33 4.25 10.19 -3.70
CA ASP A 33 4.32 10.18 -5.16
C ASP A 33 3.77 8.87 -5.71
N LEU A 34 2.86 8.96 -6.67
CA LEU A 34 2.29 7.80 -7.37
C LEU A 34 2.57 7.93 -8.86
N SER A 35 3.47 7.09 -9.37
CA SER A 35 3.84 7.06 -10.79
C SER A 35 3.87 5.63 -11.30
N ASP A 36 3.20 5.37 -12.43
CA ASP A 36 3.15 4.05 -13.07
C ASP A 36 2.78 2.86 -12.16
N ASN A 37 1.90 3.07 -11.17
CA ASN A 37 1.52 2.09 -10.12
C ASN A 37 2.66 1.73 -9.16
N ILE A 38 3.62 2.62 -9.01
CA ILE A 38 4.62 2.63 -7.96
C ILE A 38 4.25 3.79 -7.05
N LEU A 39 3.79 3.47 -5.85
CA LEU A 39 3.53 4.43 -4.79
C LEU A 39 4.77 4.53 -3.91
N THR A 40 5.37 5.70 -3.87
CA THR A 40 6.48 6.05 -2.99
C THR A 40 5.94 6.93 -1.87
N ILE A 41 6.24 6.56 -0.62
CA ILE A 41 5.88 7.35 0.56
C ILE A 41 7.16 7.60 1.35
N VAL A 42 7.44 8.85 1.70
CA VAL A 42 8.63 9.23 2.47
C VAL A 42 8.20 9.92 3.75
N ASN A 43 8.70 9.46 4.89
CA ASN A 43 8.53 10.12 6.18
C ASN A 43 9.82 10.02 7.02
N GLU A 44 9.75 10.37 8.30
CA GLU A 44 10.91 10.33 9.22
C GLU A 44 11.52 8.93 9.41
N HIS A 45 10.76 7.86 9.16
CA HIS A 45 11.23 6.48 9.28
C HIS A 45 11.96 6.00 8.01
N GLY A 46 11.81 6.70 6.88
CA GLY A 46 12.46 6.41 5.62
C GLY A 46 11.50 6.34 4.44
N THR A 47 11.85 5.53 3.43
CA THR A 47 11.09 5.41 2.18
C THR A 47 10.36 4.07 2.11
N TYR A 48 9.04 4.15 1.95
CA TYR A 48 8.18 3.03 1.60
C TYR A 48 8.00 3.00 0.09
N VAL A 49 8.01 1.79 -0.49
CA VAL A 49 7.68 1.59 -1.90
C VAL A 49 6.61 0.51 -2.00
N ILE A 50 5.48 0.83 -2.60
CA ILE A 50 4.37 -0.10 -2.85
C ILE A 50 4.22 -0.23 -4.37
N ASN A 51 4.32 -1.44 -4.90
CA ASN A 51 4.18 -1.67 -6.33
C ASN A 51 3.27 -2.85 -6.66
N LYS A 52 2.77 -2.85 -7.89
CA LYS A 52 2.01 -3.96 -8.47
C LYS A 52 2.94 -5.04 -9.04
N GLN A 53 2.82 -6.28 -8.57
CA GLN A 53 3.52 -7.45 -9.13
C GLN A 53 2.58 -8.29 -10.00
N SER A 54 2.41 -7.88 -11.25
CA SER A 54 1.44 -8.48 -12.19
C SER A 54 1.64 -9.98 -12.43
N ALA A 55 2.89 -10.46 -12.46
CA ALA A 55 3.20 -11.87 -12.75
C ALA A 55 2.65 -12.84 -11.70
N VAL A 56 2.61 -12.41 -10.43
CA VAL A 56 2.16 -13.22 -9.29
C VAL A 56 0.82 -12.75 -8.71
N LYS A 57 0.24 -11.66 -9.24
CA LYS A 57 -1.00 -11.04 -8.75
C LYS A 57 -0.92 -10.62 -7.28
N GLU A 58 0.19 -10.00 -6.91
CA GLU A 58 0.44 -9.50 -5.56
C GLU A 58 0.73 -8.00 -5.56
N ILE A 59 0.58 -7.38 -4.40
CA ILE A 59 1.17 -6.09 -4.08
C ILE A 59 2.46 -6.38 -3.34
N TRP A 60 3.58 -5.79 -3.77
CA TRP A 60 4.81 -5.80 -2.99
C TRP A 60 4.99 -4.47 -2.29
N LEU A 61 5.36 -4.54 -1.02
CA LEU A 61 5.68 -3.42 -0.16
C LEU A 61 7.13 -3.59 0.28
N SER A 62 7.95 -2.55 0.12
CA SER A 62 9.19 -2.37 0.84
C SER A 62 8.94 -1.37 1.97
N SER A 63 8.88 -1.82 3.22
CA SER A 63 8.80 -0.95 4.40
C SER A 63 10.20 -0.71 4.98
N PRO A 64 10.56 0.54 5.34
CA PRO A 64 11.79 0.85 6.07
C PRO A 64 11.73 0.39 7.54
N VAL A 65 10.53 0.07 8.07
CA VAL A 65 10.31 -0.34 9.46
C VAL A 65 10.29 -1.86 9.61
N SER A 66 9.49 -2.54 8.80
CA SER A 66 9.22 -3.98 8.93
C SER A 66 9.79 -4.83 7.79
N GLY A 67 10.41 -4.19 6.78
CA GLY A 67 11.02 -4.88 5.64
C GLY A 67 10.03 -5.20 4.51
N PRO A 68 10.37 -6.14 3.62
CA PRO A 68 9.57 -6.42 2.45
C PRO A 68 8.38 -7.36 2.73
N PHE A 69 7.24 -7.09 2.11
CA PHE A 69 6.04 -7.91 2.16
C PHE A 69 5.49 -8.17 0.76
N HIS A 70 4.88 -9.33 0.61
CA HIS A 70 4.04 -9.69 -0.53
C HIS A 70 2.62 -9.90 -0.02
N PHE A 71 1.66 -9.20 -0.61
CA PHE A 71 0.25 -9.29 -0.27
C PHE A 71 -0.54 -9.87 -1.43
N SER A 72 -1.31 -10.92 -1.14
CA SER A 72 -2.26 -11.51 -2.07
C SER A 72 -3.68 -11.17 -1.64
N TYR A 73 -4.59 -10.99 -2.59
CA TYR A 73 -5.98 -10.70 -2.28
C TYR A 73 -6.74 -11.98 -1.96
N GLN A 74 -7.18 -12.14 -0.71
CA GLN A 74 -7.91 -13.31 -0.22
C GLN A 74 -9.05 -12.88 0.69
N ALA A 75 -10.24 -13.45 0.49
CA ALA A 75 -11.41 -13.23 1.34
C ALA A 75 -11.72 -11.73 1.62
N GLY A 76 -11.49 -10.86 0.64
CA GLY A 76 -11.79 -9.43 0.75
C GLY A 76 -10.65 -8.56 1.29
N VAL A 77 -9.49 -9.12 1.63
CA VAL A 77 -8.36 -8.41 2.22
C VAL A 77 -7.04 -8.69 1.50
N TRP A 78 -6.12 -7.73 1.54
CA TRP A 78 -4.73 -7.92 1.10
C TRP A 78 -3.90 -8.43 2.26
N GLN A 79 -3.58 -9.72 2.21
CA GLN A 79 -2.90 -10.43 3.30
C GLN A 79 -1.58 -11.03 2.83
N SER A 80 -0.56 -10.91 3.67
CA SER A 80 0.74 -11.55 3.46
C SER A 80 0.75 -12.98 3.97
N ARG A 81 1.78 -13.75 3.57
CA ARG A 81 1.95 -15.14 4.01
C ARG A 81 2.08 -15.29 5.53
N ASN A 82 2.66 -14.30 6.21
CA ASN A 82 2.81 -14.30 7.67
C ASN A 82 1.61 -13.68 8.41
N GLY A 83 0.53 -13.36 7.70
CA GLY A 83 -0.74 -12.93 8.28
C GLY A 83 -0.91 -11.42 8.44
N ALA A 84 0.09 -10.60 8.08
CA ALA A 84 -0.04 -9.15 8.06
C ALA A 84 -1.10 -8.71 7.03
N ILE A 85 -1.82 -7.65 7.35
CA ILE A 85 -2.87 -7.08 6.49
C ILE A 85 -2.42 -5.69 6.07
N LEU A 86 -2.44 -5.39 4.77
CA LEU A 86 -1.82 -4.20 4.18
C LEU A 86 -2.28 -2.88 4.82
N ASP A 87 -3.60 -2.69 4.93
CA ASP A 87 -4.20 -1.46 5.47
C ASP A 87 -3.85 -1.24 6.94
N LYS A 88 -3.90 -2.31 7.75
CA LYS A 88 -3.49 -2.29 9.16
C LYS A 88 -2.00 -2.01 9.32
N LEU A 89 -1.15 -2.69 8.54
CA LEU A 89 0.29 -2.50 8.62
C LEU A 89 0.67 -1.05 8.31
N LEU A 90 0.15 -0.50 7.21
CA LEU A 90 0.40 0.90 6.86
C LEU A 90 -0.20 1.84 7.90
N SER A 91 -1.36 1.51 8.48
CA SER A 91 -1.96 2.35 9.52
C SER A 91 -1.08 2.43 10.77
N ASP A 92 -0.54 1.28 11.18
CA ASP A 92 0.33 1.17 12.35
C ASP A 92 1.69 1.84 12.09
N GLU A 93 2.24 1.74 10.88
CA GLU A 93 3.57 2.31 10.57
C GLU A 93 3.54 3.81 10.25
N LEU A 94 2.46 4.30 9.62
CA LEU A 94 2.31 5.72 9.27
C LEU A 94 1.53 6.51 10.33
N GLN A 95 0.97 5.84 11.34
CA GLN A 95 0.09 6.44 12.34
C GLN A 95 -1.14 7.17 11.73
N ILE A 96 -1.59 6.71 10.57
CA ILE A 96 -2.74 7.24 9.81
C ILE A 96 -3.79 6.13 9.68
N LYS A 97 -5.06 6.44 9.91
CA LYS A 97 -6.11 5.43 9.74
C LYS A 97 -6.36 5.14 8.25
N ILE A 98 -5.87 4.01 7.76
CA ILE A 98 -6.07 3.55 6.38
C ILE A 98 -7.13 2.44 6.38
N ASP A 99 -8.25 2.66 5.68
CA ASP A 99 -9.31 1.66 5.48
C ASP A 99 -9.51 1.41 3.99
N LEU A 100 -9.14 0.22 3.53
CA LEU A 100 -9.21 -0.16 2.11
C LEU A 100 -10.52 -0.86 1.72
N LYS A 101 -11.47 -1.02 2.64
CA LYS A 101 -12.79 -1.61 2.35
C LYS A 101 -13.72 -0.70 1.57
#